data_AF-A0A4V1SM24-F1
#
_entry.id   AF-A0A4V1SM24-F1
#
_cell.length_a   1.000
_cell.length_b   1.000
_cell.length_c   1.000
_cell.angle_alpha   90.00
_cell.angle_beta   90.00
_cell.angle_gamma   90.00
#
_symmetry.space_group_name_H-M   'P 1'
#
loop_
_entity.id
_entity.type
_entity.pdbx_description
1 polymer ?
#
loop_
_entity_poly.entity_id
_entity_poly.type
_entity_poly.pdbx_seq_one_letter_code
_entity_poly.pdbx_strand_id
1 'polypeptide(L)' 'MKLRFSIFVVLCFLASQLLAQQIDLVQYVNTLQGTNSKHELTRGNTYPTTALPFGMHTWTPQTGKNGDGWKYQYFKDTI' A
#
# COMPACT_ATOMS: atom_id res chain seq x y z
N MET A 1 -13.00 48.38 -10.33
CA MET A 1 -13.83 47.22 -9.92
C MET A 1 -13.43 45.93 -10.64
N LYS A 2 -13.23 45.94 -11.97
CA LYS A 2 -12.86 44.74 -12.75
C LYS A 2 -11.52 44.08 -12.35
N LEU A 3 -10.47 44.86 -12.08
CA LEU A 3 -9.15 44.32 -11.69
C LEU A 3 -9.15 43.58 -10.33
N ARG A 4 -9.85 44.12 -9.33
CA ARG A 4 -9.99 43.49 -8.01
C ARG A 4 -10.79 42.19 -8.10
N PHE A 5 -11.80 42.16 -8.96
CA PHE A 5 -12.59 40.96 -9.24
C PHE A 5 -11.74 39.89 -9.94
N SER A 6 -10.94 40.25 -10.95
CA SER A 6 -10.03 39.30 -11.60
C SER A 6 -8.99 38.73 -10.64
N ILE A 7 -8.40 39.55 -9.77
CA ILE A 7 -7.45 39.09 -8.74
C ILE A 7 -8.13 38.12 -7.77
N PHE A 8 -9.35 38.41 -7.35
CA PHE A 8 -10.13 37.53 -6.48
C PHE A 8 -10.40 36.17 -7.13
N VAL A 9 -10.79 36.16 -8.41
CA VAL A 9 -11.03 34.91 -9.16
C VAL A 9 -9.76 34.08 -9.27
N VAL A 10 -8.61 34.71 -9.56
CA VAL A 10 -7.31 34.02 -9.64
C VAL A 10 -6.90 33.44 -8.28
N LEU A 11 -7.10 34.19 -7.19
CA LEU A 11 -6.84 33.73 -5.82
C LEU A 11 -7.72 32.54 -5.44
N CYS A 12 -9.02 32.57 -5.79
CA CYS A 12 -9.92 31.44 -5.56
C CYS A 12 -9.48 30.20 -6.34
N PHE A 13 -8.99 30.36 -7.57
CA PHE A 13 -8.51 29.25 -8.39
C PHE A 13 -7.19 28.65 -7.87
N LEU A 14 -6.30 29.46 -7.31
CA LEU A 14 -5.07 28.97 -6.68
C LEU A 14 -5.35 28.26 -5.35
N ALA A 15 -6.29 28.77 -4.56
CA ALA A 15 -6.68 28.16 -3.28
C ALA A 15 -7.35 26.78 -3.47
N SER A 16 -8.12 26.58 -4.54
CA SER A 16 -8.74 25.27 -4.82
C SER A 16 -7.72 24.20 -5.20
N GLN A 17 -6.61 24.57 -5.85
CA GLN A 17 -5.53 23.63 -6.19
C GLN A 17 -4.74 23.19 -4.96
N LEU A 18 -4.56 24.07 -3.96
CA LEU A 18 -3.85 23.76 -2.71
C LEU A 18 -4.62 22.78 -1.81
N LEU A 19 -5.96 22.78 -1.89
CA LEU A 19 -6.83 21.91 -1.09
C LEU A 19 -7.19 20.59 -1.80
N ALA A 20 -6.73 20.37 -3.03
CA ALA A 20 -7.11 19.24 -3.86
C ALA A 20 -6.27 17.97 -3.63
N GLN A 21 -5.48 17.89 -2.55
CA GLN A 21 -4.68 16.70 -2.29
C GLN A 21 -5.60 15.51 -2.00
N GLN A 22 -5.62 14.56 -2.92
CA GLN A 22 -6.38 13.33 -2.80
C GLN A 22 -5.77 12.45 -1.70
N ILE A 23 -6.63 11.81 -0.90
CA ILE A 23 -6.20 10.84 0.10
C ILE A 23 -5.53 9.67 -0.61
N ASP A 24 -4.27 9.40 -0.24
CA ASP A 24 -3.55 8.22 -0.71
C ASP A 24 -4.04 6.98 0.05
N LEU A 25 -5.01 6.28 -0.54
CA LEU A 25 -5.64 5.11 0.09
C LEU A 25 -4.68 3.93 0.28
N VAL A 26 -3.54 3.89 -0.44
CA VAL A 26 -2.56 2.81 -0.29
C VAL A 26 -1.97 2.76 1.12
N GLN A 27 -1.98 3.90 1.82
CA GLN A 27 -1.47 4.02 3.19
C GLN A 27 -2.25 3.15 4.20
N TYR A 28 -3.47 2.73 3.87
CA TYR A 28 -4.27 1.82 4.70
C TYR A 28 -3.95 0.34 4.47
N VAL A 29 -3.18 0.00 3.43
CA VAL A 29 -2.90 -1.39 3.07
C VAL A 29 -1.76 -1.95 3.93
N ASN A 30 -2.06 -3.00 4.69
CA ASN A 30 -1.06 -3.80 5.38
C ASN A 30 -0.86 -5.14 4.67
N THR A 31 0.22 -5.28 3.90
CA THR A 31 0.53 -6.53 3.18
C THR A 31 0.91 -7.70 4.11
N LEU A 32 1.16 -7.44 5.39
CA LEU A 32 1.39 -8.47 6.40
C LEU A 32 0.09 -9.10 6.93
N GLN A 33 -1.07 -8.54 6.59
CA GLN A 33 -2.35 -9.10 7.00
C GLN A 33 -2.51 -10.54 6.45
N GLY A 34 -2.74 -11.49 7.35
CA GLY A 34 -2.86 -12.92 7.03
C GLY A 34 -1.55 -13.72 7.06
N THR A 35 -0.39 -13.05 7.18
CA THR A 35 0.94 -13.70 7.15
C THR A 35 1.31 -14.41 8.46
N ASN A 36 0.61 -14.13 9.56
CA ASN A 36 0.76 -14.85 10.83
C ASN A 36 -0.06 -16.16 10.84
N SER A 37 0.25 -17.03 9.89
CA SER A 37 -0.44 -18.30 9.66
C SER A 37 0.51 -19.47 9.92
N LYS A 38 -0.03 -20.59 10.42
CA LYS A 38 0.68 -21.88 10.55
C LYS A 38 -0.12 -22.98 9.89
N HIS A 39 0.49 -24.14 9.68
CA HIS A 39 -0.19 -25.29 9.09
C HIS A 39 -1.41 -25.72 9.92
N GLU A 40 -1.29 -25.67 11.24
CA GLU A 40 -2.33 -26.11 12.18
C GLU A 40 -3.52 -25.13 12.24
N LEU A 41 -3.28 -23.84 11.95
CA LEU A 41 -4.32 -22.81 11.92
C LEU A 41 -3.91 -21.63 11.04
N THR A 42 -4.69 -21.40 9.99
CA THR A 42 -4.51 -20.27 9.07
C THR A 42 -5.25 -19.02 9.54
N ARG A 43 -4.64 -17.86 9.31
CA ARG A 43 -5.24 -16.52 9.45
C ARG A 43 -5.36 -15.80 8.09
N GLY A 44 -5.17 -16.53 7.00
CA GLY A 44 -5.22 -16.02 5.63
C GLY A 44 -4.28 -16.76 4.67
N ASN A 45 -3.18 -17.32 5.20
CA ASN A 45 -2.15 -18.01 4.41
C ASN A 45 -1.63 -17.17 3.24
N THR A 46 -1.32 -15.89 3.51
CA THR A 46 -0.78 -14.92 2.57
C THR A 46 0.73 -14.72 2.78
N TYR A 47 1.40 -14.10 1.82
CA TYR A 47 2.75 -13.55 1.95
C TYR A 47 2.72 -12.05 1.60
N PRO A 48 3.64 -11.23 2.14
CA PRO A 48 3.64 -9.79 1.92
C PRO A 48 4.13 -9.46 0.50
N THR A 49 3.18 -9.40 -0.43
CA THR A 49 3.44 -9.16 -1.84
C THR A 49 3.71 -7.68 -2.13
N THR A 50 4.86 -7.40 -2.71
CA THR A 50 5.16 -6.14 -3.39
C THR A 50 4.98 -6.33 -4.89
N ALA A 51 3.96 -5.69 -5.47
CA ALA A 51 3.64 -5.79 -6.88
C ALA A 51 2.77 -4.62 -7.35
N LEU A 52 2.75 -4.41 -8.67
CA LEU A 52 1.66 -3.70 -9.32
C LEU A 52 0.41 -4.61 -9.38
N PRO A 53 -0.81 -4.04 -9.48
CA PRO A 53 -2.00 -4.83 -9.75
C PRO A 53 -1.81 -5.72 -10.97
N PHE A 54 -2.05 -7.03 -10.82
CA PHE A 54 -1.91 -8.04 -11.88
C PHE A 54 -0.49 -8.17 -12.45
N GLY A 55 0.55 -7.82 -11.68
CA GLY A 55 1.93 -7.97 -12.10
C GLY A 55 2.28 -9.42 -12.47
N MET A 56 2.90 -9.61 -13.64
CA MET A 56 3.43 -10.92 -14.08
C MET A 56 4.50 -11.47 -13.12
N HIS A 57 5.24 -10.58 -12.48
CA HIS A 57 6.20 -10.89 -11.43
C HIS A 57 5.86 -10.13 -10.16
N THR A 58 6.04 -10.80 -9.04
CA THR A 58 5.81 -10.24 -7.70
C THR A 58 6.99 -10.56 -6.80
N TRP A 59 7.17 -9.75 -5.76
CA TRP A 59 8.30 -9.87 -4.84
C TRP A 59 7.78 -10.00 -3.41
N THR A 60 8.51 -10.76 -2.59
CA THR A 60 8.24 -10.89 -1.16
C THR A 60 9.56 -11.26 -0.47
N PRO A 61 9.80 -10.79 0.77
CA PRO A 61 10.80 -11.41 1.63
C PRO A 61 10.48 -12.90 1.81
N GLN A 62 11.53 -13.70 2.01
CA GLN A 62 11.41 -15.13 2.27
C GLN A 62 12.02 -15.41 3.64
N THR A 63 11.28 -16.10 4.50
CA THR A 63 11.75 -16.62 5.79
C THR A 63 11.66 -18.16 5.83
N GLY A 64 11.04 -18.75 4.81
CA GLY A 64 10.94 -20.19 4.58
C GLY A 64 12.17 -20.74 3.87
N LYS A 65 12.34 -22.07 3.92
CA LYS A 65 13.38 -22.75 3.12
C LYS A 65 12.95 -22.78 1.65
N ASN A 66 13.92 -22.80 0.73
CA ASN A 66 13.63 -22.99 -0.69
C ASN A 66 12.85 -24.31 -0.91
N GLY A 67 11.78 -24.25 -1.70
CA GLY A 67 10.89 -25.38 -1.95
C GLY A 67 9.76 -25.55 -0.94
N ASP A 68 9.75 -24.79 0.16
CA ASP A 68 8.62 -24.74 1.08
C ASP A 68 7.51 -23.81 0.53
N GLY A 69 6.26 -24.27 0.59
CA GLY A 69 5.10 -23.43 0.26
C GLY A 69 4.93 -22.26 1.23
N TRP A 70 5.43 -22.38 2.47
CA TRP A 70 5.44 -21.34 3.49
C TRP A 70 6.60 -20.37 3.29
N LYS A 71 6.58 -19.64 2.18
CA LYS A 71 7.66 -18.72 1.78
C LYS A 71 7.94 -17.64 2.84
N TYR A 72 6.91 -17.06 3.43
CA TYR A 72 7.02 -16.03 4.48
C TYR A 72 6.13 -16.38 5.67
N GLN A 73 6.64 -16.19 6.89
CA GLN A 73 5.92 -16.44 8.13
C GLN A 73 6.23 -15.31 9.13
N TYR A 74 5.21 -14.56 9.54
CA TYR A 74 5.37 -13.34 10.37
C TYR A 74 6.16 -13.54 11.67
N PHE A 75 6.04 -14.73 12.28
CA PHE A 75 6.66 -15.05 13.57
C PHE A 75 8.10 -15.56 13.47
N LYS A 76 8.71 -15.56 12.27
CA LYS A 76 10.13 -15.89 12.11
C LYS A 76 10.95 -14.61 12.16
N ASP A 77 12.07 -14.69 12.88
CA ASP A 77 12.94 -13.53 13.15
C ASP A 77 14.09 -13.37 12.14
N THR A 78 14.15 -14.23 11.11
CA THR A 78 15.22 -14.25 10.11
C THR A 78 14.66 -14.42 8.70
N ILE A 79 15.31 -13.74 7.75
CA ILE A 79 15.12 -13.88 6.30
C ILE A 79 16.10 -14.93 5.79
#